data_AF-A0A6P0BG84-F1
#
_entry.id   AF-A0A6P0BG84-F1
#
_cell.length_a   1.000
_cell.length_b   1.000
_cell.length_c   1.000
_cell.angle_alpha   90.00
_cell.angle_beta   90.00
_cell.angle_gamma   90.00
#
_symmetry.space_group_name_H-M   'P 1'
#
loop_
_entity.id
_entity.type
_entity.pdbx_description
1 polymer ?
#
loop_
_entity_poly.entity_id
_entity_poly.type
_entity_poly.pdbx_seq_one_letter_code
_entity_poly.pdbx_strand_id
1 'polypeptide(L)'
;MQHIRKIETEESRRDARWNGAQTIGDCRAYMANEAQRMGALGFAFLRRPEHSIRGPSWLRGARASVAEHYRYAREIMGITDTDQLYA
;
A
#
# COMPACT_ATOMS: atom_id res chain seq x y z
N MET A 1 -12.37 -27.60 -16.46
CA MET A 1 -12.86 -26.21 -16.43
C MET A 1 -12.73 -25.76 -14.98
N GLN A 2 -11.68 -25.00 -14.63
CA GLN A 2 -11.38 -24.65 -13.24
C GLN A 2 -12.42 -23.65 -12.71
N HIS A 3 -12.95 -23.91 -11.51
CA HIS A 3 -13.78 -22.98 -10.76
C HIS A 3 -12.96 -21.71 -10.43
N ILE A 4 -12.98 -20.73 -11.32
CA ILE A 4 -12.61 -19.36 -10.94
C ILE A 4 -13.71 -18.90 -9.97
N ARG A 5 -13.37 -18.84 -8.68
CA ARG A 5 -14.19 -18.18 -7.65
C ARG A 5 -14.48 -16.78 -8.16
N LYS A 6 -15.75 -16.35 -8.11
CA LYS A 6 -16.17 -15.02 -8.56
C LYS A 6 -15.27 -13.98 -7.89
N ILE A 7 -14.64 -13.12 -8.69
CA ILE A 7 -13.76 -12.05 -8.21
C ILE A 7 -14.65 -10.94 -7.61
N GLU A 8 -15.18 -11.20 -6.43
CA GLU A 8 -16.19 -10.34 -5.78
C GLU A 8 -15.57 -9.48 -4.67
N THR A 9 -14.57 -10.01 -3.97
CA THR A 9 -13.92 -9.33 -2.84
C THR A 9 -12.59 -8.69 -3.23
N GLU A 10 -12.14 -7.72 -2.43
CA GLU A 10 -10.85 -7.07 -2.66
C GLU A 10 -9.68 -8.06 -2.48
N GLU A 11 -9.81 -9.01 -1.57
CA GLU A 11 -8.87 -10.12 -1.41
C GLU A 11 -8.80 -10.96 -2.68
N SER A 12 -9.95 -11.34 -3.26
CA SER A 12 -9.96 -12.13 -4.49
C SER A 12 -9.36 -11.38 -5.69
N ARG A 13 -9.53 -10.06 -5.78
CA ARG A 13 -8.89 -9.21 -6.79
C ARG A 13 -7.38 -9.14 -6.60
N ARG A 14 -6.92 -9.07 -5.36
CA ARG A 14 -5.50 -9.07 -5.02
C ARG A 14 -4.86 -10.41 -5.37
N ASP A 15 -5.48 -11.51 -4.99
CA ASP A 15 -5.00 -12.86 -5.30
C ASP A 15 -4.95 -13.07 -6.82
N ALA A 16 -5.94 -12.57 -7.57
CA ALA A 16 -5.92 -12.60 -9.03
C ALA A 16 -4.75 -11.78 -9.63
N ARG A 17 -4.48 -10.57 -9.10
CA ARG A 17 -3.32 -9.76 -9.51
C ARG A 17 -1.99 -10.47 -9.24
N TRP A 18 -1.86 -11.11 -8.09
CA TRP A 18 -0.67 -11.91 -7.75
C TRP A 18 -0.51 -13.11 -8.67
N ASN A 19 -1.58 -13.89 -8.86
CA ASN A 19 -1.57 -15.08 -9.71
C ASN A 19 -1.32 -14.75 -11.20
N GLY A 20 -1.62 -13.52 -11.61
CA GLY A 20 -1.36 -13.02 -12.97
C GLY A 20 0.07 -12.53 -13.21
N ALA A 21 0.93 -12.44 -12.19
CA ALA A 21 2.31 -11.95 -12.35
C ALA A 21 3.18 -12.99 -13.09
N GLN A 22 3.79 -12.60 -14.20
CA GLN A 22 4.61 -13.49 -15.04
C GLN A 22 6.09 -13.10 -15.05
N THR A 23 6.39 -11.84 -14.72
CA THR A 23 7.73 -11.28 -14.73
C THR A 23 8.09 -10.65 -13.39
N ILE A 24 9.39 -10.40 -13.19
CA ILE A 24 9.86 -9.60 -12.04
C ILE A 24 9.27 -8.19 -12.07
N GLY A 25 8.99 -7.64 -13.25
CA GLY A 25 8.29 -6.36 -13.41
C GLY A 25 6.87 -6.41 -12.83
N ASP A 26 6.14 -7.48 -13.11
CA ASP A 26 4.79 -7.67 -12.57
C ASP A 26 4.79 -7.84 -11.05
N CYS A 27 5.76 -8.60 -10.53
CA CYS A 27 5.94 -8.74 -9.08
C CYS A 27 6.23 -7.39 -8.42
N ARG A 28 7.08 -6.57 -9.03
CA ARG A 28 7.37 -5.20 -8.56
C ARG A 28 6.12 -4.33 -8.60
N ALA A 29 5.37 -4.33 -9.70
CA ALA A 29 4.13 -3.57 -9.82
C ALA A 29 3.09 -4.00 -8.77
N TYR A 30 2.96 -5.30 -8.50
CA TYR A 30 2.11 -5.81 -7.44
C TYR A 30 2.55 -5.30 -6.06
N MET A 31 3.84 -5.41 -5.73
CA MET A 31 4.38 -4.95 -4.44
C MET A 31 4.21 -3.45 -4.24
N ALA A 32 4.41 -2.65 -5.29
CA ALA A 32 4.19 -1.20 -5.24
C ALA A 32 2.72 -0.86 -4.93
N ASN A 33 1.77 -1.55 -5.58
CA ASN A 33 0.34 -1.38 -5.32
C ASN A 33 -0.03 -1.78 -3.88
N GLU A 34 0.49 -2.91 -3.38
CA GLU A 34 0.19 -3.34 -2.01
C GLU A 34 0.80 -2.39 -0.97
N ALA A 35 1.99 -1.87 -1.21
CA ALA A 35 2.61 -0.85 -0.37
C ALA A 35 1.76 0.43 -0.33
N GLN A 36 1.30 0.95 -1.48
CA GLN A 36 0.39 2.10 -1.52
C GLN A 36 -0.92 1.84 -0.77
N ARG A 37 -1.50 0.65 -0.94
CA ARG A 37 -2.73 0.23 -0.24
C ARG A 37 -2.53 0.23 1.28
N MET A 38 -1.42 -0.32 1.77
CA MET A 38 -1.10 -0.34 3.20
C MET A 38 -0.87 1.08 3.76
N GLY A 39 -0.22 1.96 2.99
CA GLY A 39 -0.13 3.38 3.32
C GLY A 39 -1.51 4.03 3.48
N ALA A 40 -2.42 3.80 2.53
CA ALA A 40 -3.77 4.36 2.56
C ALA A 40 -4.62 3.83 3.72
N LEU A 41 -4.56 2.52 3.98
CA LEU A 41 -5.22 1.89 5.12
C LEU A 41 -4.67 2.41 6.45
N GLY A 42 -3.35 2.53 6.55
CA GLY A 42 -2.68 3.11 7.72
C GLY A 42 -3.13 4.55 7.95
N PHE A 43 -3.17 5.38 6.91
CA PHE A 43 -3.67 6.76 7.00
C PHE A 43 -5.12 6.81 7.51
N ALA A 44 -6.01 5.99 6.95
CA ALA A 44 -7.40 5.91 7.39
C ALA A 44 -7.51 5.43 8.85
N PHE A 45 -6.67 4.46 9.24
CA PHE A 45 -6.58 3.97 10.62
C PHE A 45 -6.16 5.09 11.58
N LEU A 46 -5.15 5.89 11.25
CA LEU A 46 -4.71 7.00 12.10
C LEU A 46 -5.78 8.07 12.33
N ARG A 47 -6.70 8.24 11.37
CA ARG A 47 -7.77 9.25 11.45
C ARG A 47 -8.96 8.82 12.32
N ARG A 48 -9.01 7.57 12.79
CA ARG A 48 -10.13 7.14 13.61
C ARG A 48 -10.10 7.82 14.99
N PRO A 49 -11.25 8.21 15.56
CA PRO A 49 -11.31 8.97 16.80
C PRO A 49 -10.59 8.30 17.98
N GLU A 50 -10.56 6.96 18.03
CA GLU A 50 -9.94 6.17 19.11
C GLU A 50 -8.42 6.34 19.17
N HIS A 51 -7.81 6.85 18.09
CA HIS A 51 -6.38 7.10 18.02
C HIS A 51 -5.99 8.53 18.39
N SER A 52 -6.95 9.45 18.49
CA SER A 52 -6.70 10.86 18.86
C SER A 52 -6.12 11.01 20.27
N ILE A 53 -6.40 10.06 21.16
CA ILE A 53 -5.98 10.08 22.58
C ILE A 53 -4.57 9.52 22.83
N ARG A 54 -3.94 8.89 21.83
CA ARG A 54 -2.67 8.14 22.01
C ARG A 54 -1.43 9.03 22.12
N GLY A 55 -1.61 10.34 21.97
CA GLY A 55 -0.59 11.35 22.21
C GLY A 55 0.45 11.50 21.07
N PRO A 56 1.30 12.53 21.16
CA PRO A 56 2.15 12.94 20.03
C PRO A 56 3.26 11.95 19.65
N SER A 57 3.85 11.25 20.63
CA SER A 57 4.94 10.31 20.37
C SER A 57 4.47 9.11 19.55
N TRP A 58 3.33 8.53 19.94
CA TRP A 58 2.68 7.47 19.18
C TRP A 58 2.32 7.93 17.77
N LEU A 59 1.71 9.12 17.64
CA LEU A 59 1.31 9.66 16.34
C LEU A 59 2.50 9.85 15.39
N ARG A 60 3.67 10.29 15.89
CA ARG A 60 4.89 10.40 15.08
C ARG A 60 5.33 9.06 14.52
N GLY A 61 5.44 8.04 15.36
CA GLY A 61 5.84 6.70 14.90
C GLY A 61 4.82 6.10 13.92
N ALA A 62 3.53 6.30 14.18
CA ALA A 62 2.49 5.77 13.32
C ALA A 62 2.43 6.47 11.95
N ARG A 63 2.65 7.80 11.91
CA ARG A 63 2.80 8.55 10.65
C ARG A 63 4.07 8.16 9.90
N ALA A 64 5.18 7.92 10.60
CA ALA A 64 6.41 7.43 9.98
C ALA A 64 6.17 6.08 9.29
N SER A 65 5.50 5.13 9.96
CA SER A 65 5.13 3.85 9.35
C SER A 65 4.29 4.00 8.08
N VAL A 66 3.34 4.93 8.06
CA VAL A 66 2.53 5.24 6.86
C VAL A 66 3.41 5.81 5.74
N ALA A 67 4.30 6.75 6.06
CA ALA A 67 5.20 7.35 5.10
C ALA A 67 6.16 6.31 4.47
N GLU A 68 6.65 5.35 5.27
CA GLU A 68 7.53 4.29 4.78
C GLU A 68 6.86 3.38 3.75
N HIS A 69 5.56 3.11 3.87
CA HIS A 69 4.83 2.37 2.83
C HIS A 69 4.84 3.11 1.48
N TYR A 70 4.61 4.43 1.50
CA TYR A 70 4.67 5.24 0.28
C TYR A 70 6.10 5.39 -0.25
N ARG A 71 7.11 5.49 0.63
CA ARG A 71 8.52 5.49 0.24
C ARG A 71 8.90 4.19 -0.46
N TYR A 72 8.52 3.04 0.11
CA TYR A 72 8.80 1.74 -0.47
C TYR A 72 8.11 1.55 -1.84
N ALA A 73 6.86 2.01 -1.99
CA ALA A 73 6.19 1.98 -3.28
C ALA A 73 6.95 2.78 -4.35
N ARG A 74 7.42 3.98 -4.01
CA ARG A 74 8.21 4.83 -4.91
C ARG A 74 9.52 4.17 -5.32
N GLU A 75 10.21 3.58 -4.37
CA GLU A 75 11.45 2.85 -4.61
C GLU A 75 11.26 1.74 -5.65
N ILE A 76 10.19 0.94 -5.52
CA ILE A 76 9.88 -0.13 -6.47
C ILE A 76 9.50 0.41 -7.85
N MET A 77 8.80 1.55 -7.89
CA MET A 77 8.37 2.20 -9.13
C MET A 77 9.48 3.02 -9.81
N GLY A 78 10.64 3.20 -9.16
CA GLY A 78 11.71 4.07 -9.65
C GLY A 78 11.34 5.56 -9.65
N ILE A 79 10.39 5.97 -8.80
CA ILE A 79 9.96 7.37 -8.66
C ILE A 79 10.89 8.08 -7.69
N THR A 80 11.50 9.16 -8.15
CA THR A 80 12.38 10.03 -7.38
C THR A 80 11.61 11.18 -6.72
N ASP A 81 12.25 11.92 -5.81
CA ASP A 81 11.62 13.10 -5.21
C ASP A 81 11.36 14.20 -6.26
N THR A 82 12.16 14.29 -7.33
CA THR A 82 11.93 15.25 -8.44
C THR A 82 10.69 14.94 -9.28
N ASP A 83 10.20 13.70 -9.23
CA ASP A 83 8.95 13.31 -9.88
C ASP A 83 7.71 13.73 -9.06
N GLN A 84 7.89 14.28 -7.86
CA GLN A 84 6.81 14.73 -7.01
C GLN A 84 6.51 16.20 -7.24
N LEU A 85 5.24 16.51 -7.53
CA LEU A 85 4.74 17.87 -7.69
C LEU A 85 4.82 18.74 -6.42
N TYR A 86 5.24 18.16 -5.28
CA TYR A 86 5.22 18.80 -3.96
C TYR A 86 6.46 18.50 -3.09
N ALA A 87 7.56 18.02 -3.69
CA ALA A 87 8.83 17.84 -2.97
C ALA A 87 9.51 19.17 -2.64
#